data_AF-A0A660N4R0-F1
#
_entry.id   AF-A0A660N4R0-F1
#
_cell.length_a   1.000
_cell.length_b   1.000
_cell.length_c   1.000
_cell.angle_alpha   90.00
_cell.angle_beta   90.00
_cell.angle_gamma   90.00
#
_symmetry.space_group_name_H-M   'P 1'
#
loop_
_entity.id
_entity.type
_entity.pdbx_description
1 polymer ?
#
loop_
_entity_poly.entity_id
_entity_poly.type
_entity_poly.pdbx_seq_one_letter_code
_entity_poly.pdbx_strand_id
1 'polypeptide(L)' 'ESCTCYACTHFSRAYLYHLHKVGEILGAQLNTIHNLHFYQTIMQEMRDAIEAGQFADWQARFHENRARGTD' A
#
# COMPACT_ATOMS: atom_id res chain seq x y z
N GLU A 1 1.31 6.79 -5.39
CA GLU A 1 0.05 7.17 -6.07
C GLU A 1 -0.58 6.04 -6.89
N SER A 2 -0.41 4.76 -6.49
CA SER A 2 -0.88 3.59 -7.26
C SER A 2 -1.87 2.68 -6.53
N CYS A 3 -2.27 3.04 -5.30
CA CYS A 3 -3.17 2.19 -4.51
C CYS A 3 -4.63 2.44 -4.89
N THR A 4 -5.36 1.36 -5.18
CA THR A 4 -6.78 1.37 -5.59
C THR A 4 -7.75 1.06 -4.45
N CYS A 5 -7.29 1.04 -3.18
CA CYS A 5 -8.17 0.78 -2.05
C CYS A 5 -9.15 1.93 -1.81
N TYR A 6 -10.27 1.65 -1.14
CA TYR A 6 -11.31 2.64 -0.82
C TYR A 6 -10.74 3.90 -0.14
N ALA A 7 -9.76 3.77 0.77
CA ALA A 7 -9.16 4.93 1.40
C ALA A 7 -8.43 5.84 0.40
N CYS A 8 -7.67 5.26 -0.53
CA CYS A 8 -6.87 5.99 -1.51
C CYS A 8 -7.69 6.57 -2.68
N THR A 9 -8.83 5.95 -3.02
CA THR A 9 -9.69 6.42 -4.12
C THR A 9 -10.66 7.52 -3.69
N HIS A 10 -10.98 7.62 -2.40
CA HIS A 10 -12.00 8.55 -1.89
C HIS A 10 -11.45 9.65 -0.98
N PHE A 11 -10.25 9.51 -0.42
CA PHE A 11 -9.72 10.46 0.56
C PHE A 11 -8.29 10.90 0.23
N SER A 12 -7.98 12.14 0.57
CA SER A 12 -6.63 12.69 0.43
C SER A 12 -5.73 12.30 1.60
N ARG A 13 -4.41 12.29 1.38
CA ARG A 13 -3.42 12.13 2.46
C ARG A 13 -3.57 13.18 3.56
N ALA A 14 -3.90 14.42 3.19
CA ALA A 14 -4.12 15.51 4.14
C ALA A 14 -5.33 15.23 5.05
N TYR A 15 -6.40 14.65 4.51
CA TYR A 15 -7.57 14.27 5.30
C TYR A 15 -7.28 13.12 6.27
N LEU A 16 -6.55 12.08 5.82
CA LEU A 16 -6.10 11.00 6.69
C LEU A 16 -5.19 11.51 7.83
N TYR A 17 -4.29 12.43 7.51
CA TYR A 17 -3.45 13.09 8.52
C TYR A 17 -4.28 13.87 9.54
N HIS A 18 -5.28 14.62 9.08
CA HIS A 18 -6.21 15.34 9.95
C HIS A 18 -6.93 14.38 10.92
N LEU A 19 -7.56 13.32 10.40
CA LEU A 19 -8.28 12.33 11.21
C LEU A 19 -7.37 11.70 12.28
N HIS A 20 -6.15 11.35 11.91
CA HIS A 20 -5.17 10.85 12.86
C HIS A 20 -4.84 11.90 13.93
N LYS A 21 -4.61 13.15 13.53
CA LYS A 21 -4.23 14.23 14.45
C LYS A 21 -5.32 14.54 15.49
N VAL A 22 -6.59 14.44 15.10
CA VAL A 22 -7.73 14.68 16.01
C VAL A 22 -8.17 13.43 16.77
N GLY A 23 -7.55 12.27 16.53
CA GLY A 23 -7.86 11.02 17.24
C GLY A 23 -9.16 10.35 16.80
N GLU A 24 -9.63 10.64 15.59
CA GLU A 24 -10.87 10.08 15.07
C GLU A 24 -10.72 8.62 14.65
N ILE A 25 -11.66 7.76 15.06
CA ILE A 25 -11.61 6.31 14.80
C ILE A 25 -11.62 5.98 13.31
N LEU A 26 -12.26 6.83 12.49
CA LEU A 26 -12.28 6.69 11.05
C LEU A 26 -10.86 6.68 10.46
N GLY A 27 -9.91 7.44 11.05
CA GLY A 27 -8.52 7.43 10.62
C GLY A 27 -7.89 6.04 10.75
N ALA A 28 -8.13 5.35 11.87
CA ALA A 28 -7.64 3.98 12.09
C ALA A 28 -8.31 2.98 11.14
N GLN A 29 -9.60 3.13 10.86
CA GLN A 29 -10.34 2.28 9.93
C GLN A 29 -9.79 2.41 8.49
N LEU A 30 -9.63 3.65 8.00
CA LEU A 30 -9.11 3.91 6.66
C LEU A 30 -7.67 3.42 6.50
N ASN A 31 -6.82 3.62 7.52
CA ASN A 31 -5.46 3.08 7.53
C ASN A 31 -5.46 1.54 7.50
N THR A 32 -6.38 0.90 8.22
CA THR A 32 -6.51 -0.57 8.20
C THR A 32 -6.91 -1.07 6.81
N ILE A 33 -7.89 -0.42 6.16
CA ILE A 33 -8.29 -0.73 4.78
C ILE A 33 -7.09 -0.61 3.83
N HIS A 34 -6.34 0.49 3.91
CA HIS A 34 -5.15 0.71 3.10
C HIS A 34 -4.09 -0.38 3.32
N ASN A 35 -3.76 -0.65 4.57
CA ASN A 35 -2.73 -1.63 4.93
C ASN A 35 -3.10 -3.03 4.45
N LEU A 36 -4.34 -3.47 4.71
CA LEU A 36 -4.77 -4.80 4.29
C LEU A 36 -4.80 -4.95 2.77
N HIS A 37 -5.24 -3.92 2.04
CA HIS A 37 -5.16 -3.94 0.58
C HIS A 37 -3.70 -4.03 0.12
N PHE A 38 -2.82 -3.20 0.68
CA PHE A 38 -1.40 -3.22 0.34
C PHE A 38 -0.77 -4.61 0.55
N TYR A 39 -1.00 -5.22 1.71
CA TYR A 39 -0.47 -6.56 2.00
C TYR A 39 -1.04 -7.62 1.06
N GLN A 40 -2.33 -7.55 0.72
CA GLN A 40 -2.93 -8.48 -0.23
C GLN A 40 -2.34 -8.31 -1.64
N THR A 41 -2.12 -7.08 -2.09
CA THR A 41 -1.50 -6.79 -3.39
C THR A 41 -0.10 -7.39 -3.47
N ILE A 42 0.79 -7.10 -2.50
CA ILE A 42 2.15 -7.64 -2.55
C ILE A 42 2.15 -9.17 -2.50
N MET A 43 1.27 -9.78 -1.70
CA MET A 43 1.19 -11.23 -1.61
C MET A 43 0.70 -11.86 -2.91
N GLN A 44 -0.19 -11.19 -3.64
CA GLN A 44 -0.61 -11.63 -4.97
C GLN A 44 0.53 -11.53 -5.97
N GLU A 45 1.20 -10.38 -6.05
CA GLU A 45 2.34 -10.19 -6.97
C GLU A 45 3.47 -11.20 -6.70
N MET A 46 3.73 -11.52 -5.43
CA MET A 46 4.69 -12.56 -5.05
C MET A 46 4.30 -13.94 -5.59
N ARG A 47 3.03 -14.33 -5.46
CA ARG A 47 2.53 -15.61 -5.99
C ARG A 47 2.67 -15.65 -7.51
N ASP A 48 2.24 -14.59 -8.21
CA ASP A 48 2.33 -14.50 -9.66
C ASP A 48 3.79 -14.58 -10.14
N ALA A 49 4.72 -13.92 -9.44
CA ALA A 49 6.15 -13.96 -9.76
C ALA A 49 6.78 -15.34 -9.51
N ILE A 50 6.32 -16.07 -8.47
CA ILE A 50 6.75 -17.45 -8.23
C ILE A 50 6.28 -18.36 -9.36
N GLU A 51 5.00 -18.25 -9.76
CA GLU A 51 4.43 -19.04 -10.86
C GLU A 51 5.14 -18.76 -12.20
N ALA A 52 5.56 -17.52 -12.43
CA ALA A 52 6.32 -17.13 -13.61
C ALA A 52 7.83 -17.44 -13.54
N GLY A 53 8.35 -17.93 -12.41
CA GLY A 53 9.79 -18.14 -12.21
C GLY A 53 10.61 -16.85 -12.12
N GLN A 54 9.98 -15.71 -11.82
CA GLN A 54 10.55 -14.36 -11.83
C GLN A 54 10.59 -13.71 -10.43
N PHE A 55 10.52 -14.52 -9.37
CA PHE A 55 10.45 -14.02 -7.99
C PHE A 55 11.67 -13.16 -7.60
N ALA A 56 12.88 -13.54 -8.01
CA ALA A 56 14.10 -12.78 -7.71
C ALA A 56 14.06 -11.37 -8.32
N ASP A 57 13.59 -11.25 -9.56
CA ASP A 57 13.44 -9.97 -10.24
C ASP A 57 12.36 -9.11 -9.59
N TRP A 58 11.23 -9.73 -9.19
CA TRP A 58 10.20 -9.04 -8.42
C TRP A 58 10.74 -8.51 -7.09
N GLN A 59 11.49 -9.33 -6.35
CA GLN A 59 12.09 -8.94 -5.06
C GLN A 59 13.06 -7.76 -5.21
N ALA A 60 13.97 -7.82 -6.20
CA ALA A 60 14.92 -6.73 -6.46
C ALA A 60 14.19 -5.41 -6.75
N ARG A 61 13.18 -5.44 -7.63
CA ARG A 61 12.35 -4.27 -7.96
C ARG A 61 11.56 -3.76 -6.75
N PHE A 62 11.02 -4.65 -5.93
CA PHE A 62 10.29 -4.27 -4.72
C PHE A 62 11.18 -3.48 -3.74
N HIS A 63 12.41 -3.94 -3.52
CA HIS A 63 13.37 -3.24 -2.66
C HIS A 63 13.83 -1.91 -3.27
N GLU A 64 14.12 -1.88 -4.58
CA GLU A 64 14.52 -0.66 -5.29
C GLU A 64 13.45 0.44 -5.17
N ASN A 65 12.18 0.10 -5.44
CA ASN A 65 11.06 1.03 -5.34
C ASN A 65 10.91 1.63 -3.94
N ARG A 66 11.20 0.87 -2.87
CA ARG A 66 11.14 1.37 -1.49
C ARG A 66 12.35 2.21 -1.11
N ALA A 67 13.52 1.93 -1.68
CA ALA A 67 14.74 2.69 -1.43
C ALA A 67 14.68 4.10 -2.05
N ARG A 68 13.99 4.26 -3.18
CA ARG A 68 13.81 5.58 -3.83
C ARG A 68 12.98 6.56 -3.00
N GLY A 69 12.17 6.09 -2.06
CA GLY A 69 11.22 6.93 -1.34
C GLY A 69 10.05 7.39 -2.22
N THR A 70 9.03 7.98 -1.61
CA THR A 70 8.02 8.78 -2.34
C THR A 70 8.60 10.17 -2.54
N ASP A 71 8.87 10.55 -3.78
CA ASP A 71 8.89 11.97 -4.17
C ASP A 71 7.57 12.66 -3.75
#